data_AF-A0A117MDM9-F1
#
_entry.id   AF-A0A117MDM9-F1
#
_cell.length_a   1.000
_cell.length_b   1.000
_cell.length_c   1.000
_cell.angle_alpha   90.00
_cell.angle_beta   90.00
_cell.angle_gamma   90.00
#
_symmetry.space_group_name_H-M   'P 1'
#
loop_
_entity.id
_entity.type
_entity.pdbx_description
1 polymer ?
#
loop_
_entity_poly.entity_id
_entity_poly.type
_entity_poly.pdbx_seq_one_letter_code
_entity_poly.pdbx_strand_id
1 'polypeptide(L)' 'PQGGIVRQEGPINISNVRLICNKCNKPTGIKHEVTKEGKKVRVCKKCGEIIDKV' A
#
# COMPACT_ATOMS: atom_id res chain seq x y z
N PRO A 1 -16.97 14.92 -35.19
CA PRO A 1 -16.04 14.22 -34.29
C PRO A 1 -15.89 12.74 -34.68
N GLN A 2 -14.69 12.30 -35.07
CA GLN A 2 -14.42 10.88 -35.28
C GLN A 2 -14.53 10.15 -33.94
N GLY A 3 -15.54 9.29 -33.80
CA GLY A 3 -15.67 8.40 -32.65
C GLY A 3 -14.53 7.37 -32.62
N GLY A 4 -14.21 6.89 -31.42
CA GLY A 4 -13.18 5.86 -31.21
C GLY A 4 -13.40 5.12 -29.89
N ILE A 5 -12.89 3.90 -29.80
CA ILE A 5 -12.93 3.11 -28.56
C ILE A 5 -11.84 3.65 -27.63
N VAL A 6 -12.26 4.24 -26.50
CA VAL A 6 -11.35 4.70 -25.44
C VAL A 6 -11.36 3.67 -24.33
N ARG A 7 -10.18 3.22 -23.91
CA ARG A 7 -10.02 2.38 -22.71
C ARG A 7 -9.90 3.28 -21.50
N GLN A 8 -10.60 2.92 -20.43
CA GLN A 8 -10.56 3.62 -19.15
C GLN A 8 -10.47 2.58 -18.03
N GLU A 9 -9.85 2.95 -16.92
CA GLU A 9 -9.75 2.08 -15.76
C GLU A 9 -11.12 1.91 -15.08
N GLY A 10 -11.46 0.66 -14.77
CA GLY A 10 -12.60 0.33 -13.93
C GLY A 10 -12.21 0.28 -12.44
N PRO A 11 -13.18 0.40 -11.53
CA PRO A 11 -12.92 0.26 -10.10
C PRO A 11 -12.49 -1.17 -9.77
N ILE A 12 -11.61 -1.31 -8.78
CA ILE A 12 -11.19 -2.60 -8.22
C ILE A 12 -11.53 -2.65 -6.72
N ASN A 13 -11.92 -3.83 -6.23
CA ASN A 13 -12.16 -4.03 -4.81
C ASN A 13 -10.83 -3.93 -4.02
N ILE A 14 -10.85 -3.18 -2.92
CA ILE A 14 -9.72 -3.01 -2.01
C ILE A 14 -9.18 -4.33 -1.44
N SER A 15 -10.01 -5.36 -1.30
CA SER A 15 -9.56 -6.69 -0.83
C SER A 15 -8.60 -7.39 -1.80
N ASN A 16 -8.62 -6.99 -3.08
CA ASN A 16 -7.82 -7.61 -4.14
C ASN A 16 -6.46 -6.92 -4.33
N VAL A 17 -6.18 -5.84 -3.60
CA VAL A 17 -4.90 -5.12 -3.66
C VAL A 17 -4.07 -5.38 -2.40
N ARG A 18 -2.74 -5.31 -2.54
CA ARG A 18 -1.79 -5.40 -1.41
C ARG A 18 -0.77 -4.28 -1.46
N LEU A 19 -0.31 -3.86 -0.29
CA LEU A 19 0.78 -2.91 -0.15
C LEU A 19 2.10 -3.56 -0.52
N ILE A 20 2.84 -2.87 -1.40
CA ILE A 20 4.23 -3.18 -1.70
C ILE A 20 5.08 -2.37 -0.73
N CYS A 21 5.97 -3.03 -0.01
CA CYS A 21 6.90 -2.34 0.88
C CYS A 21 8.09 -1.82 0.07
N ASN A 22 8.34 -0.50 0.09
CA ASN A 22 9.43 0.15 -0.65
C ASN A 22 10.84 -0.38 -0.31
N LYS A 23 11.02 -0.97 0.87
CA LYS A 23 12.32 -1.54 1.29
C LYS A 23 12.58 -2.93 0.74
N CYS A 24 11.55 -3.79 0.69
CA CYS A 24 11.72 -5.20 0.31
C CYS A 24 11.08 -5.57 -1.02
N ASN A 25 10.38 -4.63 -1.68
CA ASN A 25 9.68 -4.77 -2.96
C ASN A 25 8.80 -6.03 -3.06
N LYS A 26 8.30 -6.50 -1.92
CA LYS A 26 7.42 -7.65 -1.82
C LYS A 26 6.01 -7.19 -1.44
N PRO A 27 4.95 -7.85 -1.94
CA PRO A 27 3.61 -7.64 -1.43
C PRO A 27 3.55 -8.10 0.02
N THR A 28 3.09 -7.23 0.91
CA THR A 28 3.14 -7.45 2.36
C THR A 28 1.82 -7.06 3.03
N GLY A 29 1.52 -7.71 4.16
CA GLY A 29 0.50 -7.23 5.07
C GLY A 29 1.07 -6.19 6.05
N ILE A 30 0.18 -5.42 6.67
CA ILE A 30 0.52 -4.39 7.66
C ILE A 30 0.40 -4.93 9.09
N LYS A 31 1.33 -4.56 9.96
CA LYS A 31 1.21 -4.58 11.43
C LYS A 31 1.09 -3.13 11.92
N HIS A 32 0.43 -2.92 13.05
CA HIS A 32 0.45 -1.61 13.71
C HIS A 32 1.40 -1.66 14.91
N GLU A 33 2.21 -0.64 15.06
CA GLU A 33 3.07 -0.44 16.21
C GLU A 33 2.96 1.00 16.70
N VAL A 34 3.25 1.22 17.98
CA VAL A 34 3.29 2.56 18.58
C VAL A 34 4.76 2.96 18.69
N THR A 35 5.14 4.03 18.02
CA THR A 35 6.49 4.60 18.11
C THR A 35 6.71 5.16 19.52
N LYS A 36 7.97 5.31 19.93
CA LYS A 36 8.34 5.89 21.24
C LYS A 36 7.73 7.29 21.49
N GLU A 37 7.39 8.01 20.42
CA GLU A 37 6.70 9.30 20.42
C GLU A 37 5.17 9.20 20.60
N GLY A 38 4.62 8.00 20.81
CA GLY A 38 3.18 7.76 20.99
C GLY A 38 2.36 7.69 19.71
N LYS A 39 2.99 7.84 18.53
CA LYS A 39 2.31 7.77 17.23
C LYS A 39 2.07 6.32 16.79
N LYS A 40 0.87 6.02 16.32
CA LYS A 40 0.53 4.72 15.72
C LYS A 40 0.98 4.70 14.27
N VAL A 41 1.87 3.76 13.93
CA VAL A 41 2.43 3.61 12.59
C VAL A 41 2.16 2.23 12.03
N ARG A 42 2.08 2.15 10.71
CA ARG A 42 2.01 0.91 9.94
C ARG A 42 3.42 0.39 9.67
N VAL A 43 3.61 -0.90 9.91
CA VAL A 43 4.88 -1.61 9.78
C VAL A 43 4.73 -2.79 8.83
N CYS A 44 5.72 -2.99 7.98
CA CYS A 44 5.77 -4.11 7.06
C CYS A 44 5.96 -5.43 7.83
N LYS A 45 5.04 -6.40 7.68
CA LYS A 45 5.15 -7.70 8.35
C LYS A 45 6.38 -8.52 7.94
N LYS A 46 6.96 -8.27 6.76
CA LYS A 46 8.10 -9.08 6.26
C LYS A 46 9.46 -8.55 6.71
N CYS A 47 9.66 -7.23 6.71
CA CYS A 47 10.97 -6.63 6.99
C CYS A 47 11.00 -5.73 8.24
N GLY A 48 9.85 -5.52 8.90
CA GLY A 48 9.78 -4.69 10.11
C GLY A 48 9.95 -3.19 9.88
N GLU A 49 9.99 -2.74 8.62
CA GLU A 49 10.14 -1.32 8.30
C GLU A 49 8.83 -0.56 8.46
N ILE A 50 8.92 0.68 8.97
CA ILE A 50 7.79 1.62 9.04
C ILE A 50 7.42 2.07 7.63
N ILE A 51 6.15 1.90 7.27
CA ILE A 51 5.57 2.22 5.95
C ILE A 51 5.19 3.69 5.86
N ASP A 52 4.81 4.33 6.97
CA ASP A 52 4.31 5.71 7.02
C ASP A 52 5.41 6.79 7.00
N LYS A 53 6.58 6.48 6.44
CA LYS A 53 7.62 7.48 6.16
C LYS A 53 7.18 8.26 4.91
N VAL A 54 6.47 9.36 5.12
CA VAL A 54 6.24 10.39 4.09
C VAL A 54 7.14 11.57 4.42
#